data_AF-A0A2M8P9E4-F1
#
_entry.id   AF-A0A2M8P9E4-F1
#
_cell.length_a   1.000
_cell.length_b   1.000
_cell.length_c   1.000
_cell.angle_alpha   90.00
_cell.angle_beta   90.00
_cell.angle_gamma   90.00
#
_symmetry.space_group_name_H-M   'P 1'
#
loop_
_entity.id
_entity.type
_entity.pdbx_description
1 polymer ?
#
loop_
_entity_poly.entity_id
_entity_poly.type
_entity_poly.pdbx_seq_one_letter_code
_entity_poly.pdbx_strand_id
1 'polypeptide(L)'
;RQGLVQDYLDKRMMTREQHIRITYEQHMQTIWNPVVTCVREINRNNLWKAASELEILRKHMVEIAGLRHLEFTQDYHRMHSLPEMFQVQLRHTLPTSVTPVAIRRALKITLSMLFAETTLLDEHFGTSYTEKLQDRLTQFVELYS
;
A
#
# COMPACT_ATOMS: atom_id res chain seq x y z
N ARG A 1 9.62 18.89 -36.95
CA ARG A 1 9.68 19.43 -35.55
C ARG A 1 8.73 18.73 -34.59
N GLN A 2 7.55 18.25 -34.99
CA GLN A 2 6.62 17.50 -34.12
C GLN A 2 7.17 16.12 -33.67
N GLY A 3 7.91 15.41 -34.52
CA GLY A 3 8.46 14.09 -34.16
C GLY A 3 9.48 14.09 -33.02
N LEU A 4 10.30 15.14 -32.88
CA LEU A 4 11.26 15.24 -31.76
C LEU A 4 10.56 15.45 -30.42
N VAL A 5 9.50 16.28 -30.39
CA VAL A 5 8.72 16.52 -29.17
C VAL A 5 8.03 15.25 -28.71
N GLN A 6 7.45 14.49 -29.64
CA GLN A 6 6.85 13.20 -29.34
C GLN A 6 7.87 12.20 -28.79
N ASP A 7 9.04 12.09 -29.42
CA ASP A 7 10.11 11.19 -29.01
C ASP A 7 10.70 11.53 -27.62
N TYR A 8 10.73 12.83 -27.26
CA TYR A 8 11.09 13.28 -25.91
C TYR A 8 10.00 12.96 -24.87
N LEU A 9 8.72 13.12 -25.22
CA LEU A 9 7.60 12.78 -24.34
C LEU A 9 7.56 11.27 -24.09
N ASP A 10 7.71 10.46 -25.14
CA ASP A 10 7.70 9.00 -25.06
C ASP A 10 8.87 8.48 -24.19
N LYS A 11 10.09 9.01 -24.36
CA LYS A 11 11.24 8.69 -23.50
C LYS A 11 11.01 9.07 -22.04
N ARG A 12 10.40 10.23 -21.79
CA ARG A 12 10.10 10.69 -20.43
C ARG A 12 8.99 9.85 -19.78
N MET A 13 7.98 9.45 -20.54
CA MET A 13 6.92 8.55 -20.08
C MET A 13 7.48 7.16 -19.78
N MET A 14 8.33 6.62 -20.65
CA MET A 14 8.99 5.33 -20.44
C MET A 14 9.87 5.32 -19.17
N THR A 15 10.58 6.43 -18.91
CA THR A 15 11.38 6.58 -17.67
C THR A 15 10.49 6.64 -16.43
N ARG A 16 9.31 7.28 -16.53
CA ARG A 16 8.35 7.40 -15.43
C ARG A 16 7.67 6.07 -15.12
N GLU A 17 7.24 5.35 -16.15
CA GLU A 17 6.59 4.04 -16.01
C GLU A 17 7.55 3.00 -15.42
N GLN A 18 8.81 3.00 -15.88
CA GLN A 18 9.87 2.19 -15.28
C GLN A 18 10.09 2.53 -13.80
N HIS A 19 10.10 3.82 -13.45
CA HIS A 19 10.22 4.24 -12.05
C HIS A 19 9.05 3.74 -11.20
N ILE A 20 7.81 3.91 -11.67
CA ILE A 20 6.60 3.43 -11.00
C ILE A 20 6.67 1.93 -10.76
N ARG A 21 7.05 1.17 -11.80
CA ARG A 21 7.20 -0.28 -11.69
C ARG A 21 8.25 -0.68 -10.65
N ILE A 22 9.43 -0.07 -10.67
CA ILE A 22 10.49 -0.37 -9.69
C ILE A 22 10.03 -0.06 -8.27
N THR A 23 9.39 1.10 -8.06
CA THR A 23 8.86 1.48 -6.74
C THR A 23 7.75 0.54 -6.28
N TYR A 24 6.85 0.13 -7.19
CA TYR A 24 5.83 -0.87 -6.90
C TYR A 24 6.44 -2.21 -6.48
N GLU A 25 7.40 -2.72 -7.26
CA GLU A 25 8.12 -3.97 -6.94
C GLU A 25 8.81 -3.89 -5.56
N GLN A 26 9.40 -2.75 -5.21
CA GLN A 26 10.00 -2.51 -3.88
C GLN A 26 8.97 -2.54 -2.75
N HIS A 27 7.79 -1.94 -2.94
CA HIS A 27 6.71 -2.03 -1.95
C HIS A 27 6.25 -3.47 -1.74
N MET A 28 6.06 -4.23 -2.83
CA MET A 28 5.63 -5.64 -2.74
C MET A 28 6.62 -6.52 -1.98
N GLN A 29 7.91 -6.19 -2.01
CA GLN A 29 8.95 -6.90 -1.24
C GLN A 29 8.99 -6.49 0.25
N THR A 30 8.50 -5.29 0.60
CA THR A 30 8.66 -4.71 1.94
C THR A 30 7.41 -4.79 2.81
N ILE A 31 6.22 -4.97 2.24
CA ILE A 31 4.94 -5.07 2.95
C ILE A 31 4.90 -6.21 3.98
N TRP A 32 5.59 -7.33 3.74
CA TRP A 32 5.54 -8.52 4.60
C TRP A 32 5.92 -8.23 6.06
N ASN A 33 7.04 -7.54 6.26
CA ASN A 33 7.63 -7.31 7.58
C ASN A 33 6.73 -6.51 8.53
N PRO A 34 6.16 -5.36 8.14
CA PRO A 34 5.29 -4.60 9.02
C PRO A 34 3.97 -5.33 9.32
N VAL A 35 3.42 -6.17 8.42
CA VAL A 35 2.25 -7.00 8.77
C VAL A 35 2.58 -8.02 9.86
N VAL A 36 3.64 -8.81 9.64
CA VAL A 36 4.06 -9.83 10.59
C VAL A 36 4.39 -9.21 11.94
N THR A 37 5.12 -8.10 11.93
CA THR A 37 5.47 -7.38 13.16
C THR A 37 4.23 -6.83 13.84
N CYS A 38 3.30 -6.21 13.11
CA CYS A 38 2.05 -5.71 13.67
C CYS A 38 1.28 -6.81 14.40
N VAL A 39 1.03 -7.95 13.75
CA VAL A 39 0.34 -9.11 14.36
C VAL A 39 1.08 -9.64 15.59
N ARG A 40 2.40 -9.80 15.51
CA ARG A 40 3.21 -10.28 16.63
C ARG A 40 3.11 -9.36 17.84
N GLU A 41 3.15 -8.05 17.63
CA GLU A 41 3.09 -7.06 18.70
C GLU A 41 1.66 -6.92 19.27
N ILE A 42 0.61 -7.10 18.45
CA ILE A 42 -0.78 -7.26 18.94
C ILE A 42 -0.86 -8.42 19.93
N ASN A 43 -0.34 -9.59 19.55
CA ASN A 43 -0.40 -10.80 20.37
C ASN A 43 0.43 -10.69 21.67
N ARG A 44 1.47 -9.84 21.67
CA ARG A 44 2.27 -9.51 22.86
C ARG A 44 1.66 -8.38 23.70
N ASN A 45 0.50 -7.86 23.32
CA ASN A 45 -0.14 -6.69 23.91
C ASN A 45 0.76 -5.43 23.90
N ASN A 46 1.71 -5.36 22.95
CA ASN A 46 2.58 -4.22 22.72
C ASN A 46 1.93 -3.25 21.73
N LEU A 47 0.84 -2.61 22.18
CA LEU A 47 -0.11 -1.94 21.29
C LEU A 47 0.45 -0.69 20.62
N TRP A 48 1.38 0.03 21.25
CA TRP A 48 2.02 1.19 20.65
C TRP A 48 2.88 0.78 19.45
N LYS A 49 3.62 -0.34 19.57
CA LYS A 49 4.46 -0.84 18.48
C LYS A 49 3.60 -1.41 17.37
N ALA A 50 2.54 -2.14 17.71
CA ALA A 50 1.55 -2.60 16.73
C ALA A 50 0.93 -1.44 15.94
N ALA A 51 0.51 -0.38 16.61
CA ALA A 51 -0.02 0.82 15.95
C ALA A 51 1.02 1.51 15.05
N SER A 52 2.30 1.54 15.47
CA SER A 52 3.39 2.08 14.64
C SER A 52 3.61 1.27 13.36
N GLU A 53 3.59 -0.06 13.44
CA GLU A 53 3.73 -0.92 12.26
C GLU A 53 2.50 -0.83 11.33
N LEU A 54 1.30 -0.68 11.90
CA LEU A 54 0.09 -0.40 11.13
C LEU A 54 0.22 0.92 10.35
N GLU A 55 0.81 1.95 10.94
CA GLU A 55 1.03 3.23 10.25
C GLU A 55 2.05 3.11 9.11
N ILE A 56 3.08 2.26 9.24
CA ILE A 56 3.99 1.95 8.13
C ILE A 56 3.22 1.30 6.97
N LEU A 57 2.30 0.37 7.25
CA LEU A 57 1.46 -0.23 6.22
C LEU A 57 0.53 0.78 5.55
N ARG A 58 -0.07 1.67 6.35
CA ARG A 58 -0.92 2.75 5.82
C ARG A 58 -0.14 3.70 4.92
N LYS A 59 1.16 3.94 5.19
CA LYS A 59 2.08 4.68 4.30
C LYS A 59 2.29 3.98 2.98
N HIS A 60 2.66 2.70 2.99
CA HIS A 60 2.81 1.93 1.76
C HIS A 60 1.55 1.90 0.91
N MET A 61 0.39 1.76 1.54
CA MET A 61 -0.89 1.79 0.82
C MET A 61 -1.16 3.14 0.12
N VAL A 62 -0.85 4.26 0.76
CA VAL A 62 -0.98 5.61 0.17
C VAL A 62 0.06 5.85 -0.93
N GLU A 63 1.28 5.35 -0.76
CA GLU A 63 2.34 5.41 -1.79
C GLU A 63 1.91 4.62 -3.03
N ILE A 64 1.43 3.39 -2.86
CA ILE A 64 0.90 2.53 -3.94
C ILE A 64 -0.29 3.17 -4.64
N ALA A 65 -1.24 3.75 -3.90
CA ALA A 65 -2.36 4.46 -4.50
C ALA A 65 -1.86 5.67 -5.34
N GLY A 66 -0.85 6.40 -4.86
CA GLY A 66 -0.24 7.48 -5.63
C GLY A 66 0.42 7.01 -6.92
N LEU A 67 1.14 5.88 -6.87
CA LEU A 67 1.73 5.26 -8.06
C LEU A 67 0.68 5.02 -9.15
N ARG A 68 -0.49 4.48 -8.77
CA ARG A 68 -1.62 4.23 -9.70
C ARG A 68 -2.17 5.52 -10.28
N HIS A 69 -2.29 6.57 -9.47
CA HIS A 69 -2.80 7.86 -9.91
C HIS A 69 -1.75 8.74 -10.60
N LEU A 70 -0.55 8.22 -10.84
CA LEU A 70 0.61 8.95 -11.35
C LEU A 70 0.97 10.15 -10.45
N GLU A 71 0.57 10.14 -9.19
CA GLU A 71 0.85 11.17 -8.21
C GLU A 71 2.14 10.79 -7.47
N PHE A 72 3.11 11.70 -7.41
CA PHE A 72 4.27 11.52 -6.54
C PHE A 72 3.82 11.72 -5.08
N THR A 73 3.43 10.63 -4.40
CA THR A 73 2.99 10.61 -3.00
C THR A 73 4.07 10.06 -2.05
N GLN A 74 5.35 10.18 -2.43
CA GLN A 74 6.49 9.84 -1.55
C GLN A 74 6.43 10.54 -0.18
N ASP A 75 5.65 11.63 -0.09
CA ASP A 75 5.27 12.27 1.17
C ASP A 75 3.75 12.20 1.37
N TYR A 76 3.31 11.66 2.51
CA TYR A 76 1.91 11.61 2.98
C TYR A 76 1.19 12.98 2.91
N HIS A 77 1.95 14.07 2.84
CA HIS A 77 1.46 15.44 2.63
C HIS A 77 0.67 15.65 1.33
N ARG A 78 0.85 14.80 0.31
CA ARG A 78 0.11 14.87 -0.96
C ARG A 78 -1.10 13.96 -1.04
N MET A 79 -1.51 13.34 0.07
CA MET A 79 -2.69 12.47 0.12
C MET A 79 -3.98 13.18 -0.37
N HIS A 80 -4.04 14.51 -0.30
CA HIS A 80 -5.15 15.31 -0.82
C HIS A 80 -5.30 15.26 -2.36
N SER A 81 -4.26 14.84 -3.10
CA SER A 81 -4.36 14.63 -4.55
C SER A 81 -4.93 13.27 -4.94
N LEU A 82 -5.11 12.35 -3.98
CA LEU A 82 -5.78 11.07 -4.22
C LEU A 82 -7.31 11.23 -4.34
N PRO A 83 -8.01 10.30 -5.00
CA PRO A 83 -9.47 10.37 -5.14
C PRO A 83 -10.19 10.51 -3.79
N GLU A 84 -11.25 11.31 -3.75
CA GLU A 84 -12.01 11.58 -2.51
C GLU A 84 -12.50 10.29 -1.84
N MET A 85 -12.99 9.33 -2.63
CA MET A 85 -13.40 8.02 -2.11
C MET A 85 -12.26 7.27 -1.42
N PHE A 86 -11.04 7.33 -1.97
CA PHE A 86 -9.87 6.72 -1.34
C PHE A 86 -9.55 7.40 -0.01
N GLN A 87 -9.63 8.73 0.04
CA GLN A 87 -9.41 9.49 1.28
C GLN A 87 -10.43 9.14 2.37
N VAL A 88 -11.70 8.96 1.99
CA VAL A 88 -12.77 8.50 2.90
C VAL A 88 -12.45 7.10 3.41
N GLN A 89 -12.07 6.17 2.52
CA GLN A 89 -11.71 4.81 2.90
C GLN A 89 -10.48 4.76 3.82
N LEU A 90 -9.48 5.64 3.62
CA LEU A 90 -8.30 5.72 4.49
C LEU A 90 -8.63 6.08 5.94
N ARG A 91 -9.73 6.79 6.19
CA ARG A 91 -10.16 7.06 7.57
C ARG A 91 -10.59 5.78 8.29
N HIS A 92 -11.14 4.82 7.56
CA HIS A 92 -11.56 3.53 8.12
C HIS A 92 -10.41 2.58 8.43
N THR A 93 -9.20 2.87 7.96
CA THR A 93 -8.00 2.11 8.31
C THR A 93 -7.34 2.61 9.60
N LEU A 94 -7.90 3.63 10.27
CA LEU A 94 -7.45 4.07 11.59
C LEU A 94 -8.07 3.18 12.67
N PRO A 95 -7.30 2.74 13.69
CA PRO A 95 -7.89 2.05 14.82
C PRO A 95 -8.76 3.01 15.64
N THR A 96 -9.96 2.56 16.04
CA THR A 96 -10.90 3.37 16.84
C THR A 96 -10.48 3.51 18.30
N SER A 97 -9.56 2.67 18.77
CA SER A 97 -8.96 2.70 20.09
C SER A 97 -7.62 1.96 20.09
N VAL A 98 -6.82 2.14 21.15
CA VAL A 98 -5.56 1.40 21.36
C VAL A 98 -5.88 0.09 22.07
N THR A 99 -6.59 -0.80 21.37
CA THR A 99 -6.92 -2.16 21.85
C THR A 99 -6.50 -3.20 20.81
N PRO A 100 -6.17 -4.45 21.20
CA PRO A 100 -5.82 -5.51 20.26
C PRO A 100 -6.86 -5.68 19.14
N VAL A 101 -8.14 -5.68 19.52
CA VAL A 101 -9.27 -5.87 18.60
C VAL A 101 -9.37 -4.71 17.59
N ALA A 102 -9.25 -3.46 18.06
CA ALA A 102 -9.35 -2.30 17.17
C ALA A 102 -8.17 -2.22 16.19
N ILE A 103 -6.94 -2.49 16.65
CA ILE A 103 -5.75 -2.50 15.78
C ILE A 103 -5.83 -3.64 14.77
N ARG A 104 -6.27 -4.83 15.17
CA ARG A 104 -6.46 -5.96 14.24
C ARG A 104 -7.51 -5.68 13.19
N ARG A 105 -8.64 -5.07 13.57
CA ARG A 105 -9.67 -4.63 12.61
C ARG A 105 -9.10 -3.63 11.61
N ALA A 106 -8.38 -2.63 12.09
CA ALA A 106 -7.74 -1.64 11.24
C ALA A 106 -6.70 -2.26 10.29
N LEU A 107 -5.92 -3.23 10.75
CA LEU A 107 -4.99 -4.01 9.91
C LEU A 107 -5.72 -4.74 8.79
N LYS A 108 -6.81 -5.44 9.08
CA LYS A 108 -7.59 -6.16 8.05
C LYS A 108 -8.15 -5.22 6.98
N ILE A 109 -8.69 -4.07 7.39
CA ILE A 109 -9.20 -3.06 6.45
C ILE A 109 -8.04 -2.49 5.62
N THR A 110 -6.88 -2.24 6.23
CA THR A 110 -5.68 -1.73 5.54
C THR A 110 -5.19 -2.71 4.48
N LEU A 111 -5.14 -4.00 4.80
CA LEU A 111 -4.75 -5.04 3.84
C LEU A 111 -5.76 -5.16 2.70
N SER A 112 -7.05 -5.12 2.99
CA SER A 112 -8.09 -5.17 1.94
C SER A 112 -7.96 -4.01 0.97
N MET A 113 -7.72 -2.79 1.46
CA MET A 113 -7.50 -1.62 0.61
C MET A 113 -6.19 -1.70 -0.16
N LEU A 114 -5.10 -2.14 0.49
CA LEU A 114 -3.81 -2.35 -0.14
C LEU A 114 -3.92 -3.32 -1.32
N PHE A 115 -4.56 -4.49 -1.13
CA PHE A 115 -4.73 -5.46 -2.20
C PHE A 115 -5.60 -4.95 -3.34
N ALA A 116 -6.65 -4.16 -3.05
CA ALA A 116 -7.44 -3.52 -4.09
C ALA A 116 -6.58 -2.61 -4.99
N GLU A 117 -5.67 -1.83 -4.41
CA GLU A 117 -4.77 -0.97 -5.20
C GLU A 117 -3.67 -1.76 -5.93
N THR A 118 -3.08 -2.77 -5.28
CA THR A 118 -2.00 -3.55 -5.88
C THR A 118 -2.49 -4.49 -6.98
N THR A 119 -3.73 -5.01 -6.90
CA THR A 119 -4.35 -5.77 -7.99
C THR A 119 -4.43 -4.95 -9.27
N LEU A 120 -4.79 -3.67 -9.16
CA LEU A 120 -4.92 -2.79 -10.33
C LEU A 120 -3.57 -2.43 -10.94
N LEU A 121 -2.51 -2.36 -10.12
CA LEU A 121 -1.13 -2.22 -10.62
C LEU A 121 -0.59 -3.52 -11.22
N ASP A 122 -0.93 -4.68 -10.66
CA ASP A 122 -0.60 -5.98 -11.25
C ASP A 122 -1.24 -6.13 -12.65
N GLU A 123 -2.52 -5.76 -12.79
CA GLU A 123 -3.22 -5.73 -14.08
C GLU A 123 -2.54 -4.78 -15.07
N HIS A 124 -2.12 -3.60 -14.60
CA HIS A 124 -1.43 -2.61 -15.44
C HIS A 124 -0.07 -3.09 -15.93
N PHE A 125 0.73 -3.73 -15.07
CA PHE A 125 2.09 -4.18 -15.40
C PHE A 125 2.19 -5.63 -15.89
N GLY A 126 1.09 -6.38 -15.89
CA GLY A 126 1.07 -7.80 -16.24
C GLY A 126 1.83 -8.67 -15.24
N THR A 127 1.74 -8.33 -13.94
CA THR A 127 2.40 -9.05 -12.84
C THR A 127 1.40 -9.80 -11.95
N SER A 128 1.90 -10.57 -10.98
CA SER A 128 1.07 -11.34 -10.03
C SER A 128 1.62 -11.27 -8.61
N TYR A 129 2.12 -10.10 -8.21
CA TYR A 129 2.70 -9.93 -6.88
C TYR A 129 1.64 -9.97 -5.78
N THR A 130 0.47 -9.37 -6.04
CA THR A 130 -0.66 -9.29 -5.11
C THR A 130 -1.18 -10.67 -4.79
N GLU A 131 -1.48 -11.49 -5.80
CA GLU A 131 -1.98 -12.86 -5.60
C GLU A 131 -1.07 -13.67 -4.68
N LYS A 132 0.25 -13.68 -4.96
CA LYS A 132 1.25 -14.40 -4.16
C LYS A 132 1.34 -13.90 -2.72
N LEU A 133 1.18 -12.60 -2.51
CA LEU A 133 1.33 -11.97 -1.20
C LEU A 133 0.03 -12.04 -0.38
N GLN A 134 -1.12 -11.87 -1.03
CA GLN A 134 -2.44 -11.77 -0.42
C GLN A 134 -2.82 -13.07 0.28
N ASP A 135 -2.66 -14.22 -0.37
CA ASP A 135 -3.00 -15.51 0.25
C ASP A 135 -2.17 -15.73 1.51
N ARG A 136 -0.87 -15.50 1.41
CA ARG A 136 0.07 -15.72 2.50
C ARG A 136 -0.20 -14.78 3.68
N LEU A 137 -0.48 -13.50 3.43
CA LEU A 137 -0.75 -12.52 4.48
C LEU A 137 -2.14 -12.72 5.11
N THR A 138 -3.16 -13.04 4.30
CA THR A 138 -4.52 -13.26 4.80
C THR A 138 -4.55 -14.47 5.72
N GLN A 139 -3.98 -15.60 5.28
CA GLN A 139 -3.84 -16.79 6.12
C GLN A 139 -3.05 -16.51 7.40
N PHE A 140 -1.93 -15.79 7.30
CA PHE A 140 -1.14 -15.43 8.48
C PHE A 140 -1.94 -14.58 9.47
N VAL A 141 -2.63 -13.54 9.00
CA VAL A 141 -3.44 -12.69 9.89
C VAL A 141 -4.57 -13.50 10.53
N GLU A 142 -5.21 -14.42 9.81
CA GLU A 142 -6.28 -15.29 10.34
C GLU A 142 -5.78 -16.29 11.38
N LEU A 143 -4.67 -16.97 11.13
CA LEU A 143 -4.08 -17.95 12.06
C LEU A 143 -3.67 -17.34 13.41
N TYR A 144 -3.34 -16.06 13.40
CA TYR A 144 -2.87 -15.31 14.56
C TYR A 144 -3.85 -14.19 14.95
N SER A 145 -5.12 -14.29 14.52
CA SER A 145 -6.24 -13.37 14.87
C SER A 145 -6.79 -13.61 16.26
#